data_AF-A0A3N4JH52-F1
#
_entry.id   AF-A0A3N4JH52-F1
#
_cell.length_a   1.000
_cell.length_b   1.000
_cell.length_c   1.000
_cell.angle_alpha   90.00
_cell.angle_beta   90.00
_cell.angle_gamma   90.00
#
_symmetry.space_group_name_H-M   'P 1'
#
loop_
_entity.id
_entity.type
_entity.pdbx_description
1 polymer ?
#
loop_
_entity_poly.entity_id
_entity_poly.type
_entity_poly.pdbx_seq_one_letter_code
_entity_poly.pdbx_strand_id
1 'polypeptide(L)'
;MLKQFTEKVIPTFERSFPGCHGLFAFDNAKNYQKYALDALQSGNMNLTLGGKNTLPMRDGYFSKSNDPTIIYQKKMVLPNSQPKGLKIVLRECSLWPTNCMFLIQCSIPGDISVQTKPNSACRYASNLDCSARVLLSSQPDFQA
;
A
#
# COMPACT_ATOMS: atom_id res chain seq x y z
N MET A 1 -2.01 -17.60 -9.57
CA MET A 1 -0.70 -18.10 -9.07
C MET A 1 -0.85 -18.96 -7.82
N LEU A 2 -0.91 -18.42 -6.59
CA LEU A 2 -0.85 -19.25 -5.35
C LEU A 2 -1.71 -20.52 -5.39
N LYS A 3 -3.02 -20.40 -5.64
CA LYS A 3 -3.96 -21.52 -5.73
C LYS A 3 -3.56 -22.58 -6.77
N GLN A 4 -3.15 -22.15 -7.98
CA GLN A 4 -2.69 -23.08 -9.01
C GLN A 4 -1.39 -23.78 -8.60
N PHE A 5 -0.52 -23.06 -7.88
CA PHE A 5 0.75 -23.60 -7.46
C PHE A 5 0.58 -24.64 -6.35
N THR A 6 -0.19 -24.31 -5.31
CA THR A 6 -0.44 -25.19 -4.16
C THR A 6 -1.33 -26.39 -4.51
N GLU A 7 -2.32 -26.21 -5.40
CA GLU A 7 -3.29 -27.27 -5.70
C GLU A 7 -2.91 -28.12 -6.93
N LYS A 8 -2.01 -27.64 -7.79
CA LYS A 8 -1.62 -28.36 -9.01
C LYS A 8 -0.12 -28.62 -9.07
N VAL A 9 0.70 -27.56 -9.04
CA VAL A 9 2.13 -27.69 -9.33
C VAL A 9 2.86 -28.52 -8.26
N ILE A 10 2.67 -28.20 -6.98
CA ILE A 10 3.31 -28.95 -5.88
C ILE A 10 2.85 -30.43 -5.90
N PRO A 11 1.54 -30.75 -5.91
CA PRO A 11 1.10 -32.15 -5.97
C PRO A 11 1.60 -32.92 -7.20
N THR A 12 1.68 -32.26 -8.37
CA THR A 12 2.21 -32.88 -9.58
C THR A 12 3.70 -33.14 -9.46
N PHE A 13 4.48 -32.19 -8.92
CA PHE A 13 5.92 -32.36 -8.70
C PHE A 13 6.20 -33.52 -7.74
N GLU A 14 5.57 -33.53 -6.57
CA GLU A 14 5.79 -34.54 -5.53
C GLU A 14 5.43 -35.96 -6.02
N ARG A 15 4.37 -36.09 -6.84
CA ARG A 15 4.01 -37.37 -7.45
C ARG A 15 4.99 -37.81 -8.53
N SER A 16 5.52 -36.87 -9.31
CA SER A 16 6.41 -37.18 -10.44
C SER A 16 7.85 -37.45 -10.00
N PHE A 17 8.27 -36.86 -8.86
CA PHE A 17 9.65 -36.92 -8.36
C PHE A 17 9.68 -37.25 -6.85
N PRO A 18 9.26 -38.47 -6.46
CA PRO A 18 9.21 -38.85 -5.06
C PRO A 18 10.61 -38.83 -4.41
N GLY A 19 10.73 -38.20 -3.24
CA GLY A 19 12.00 -38.07 -2.51
C GLY A 19 12.92 -36.94 -2.98
N CYS A 20 12.53 -36.18 -4.01
CA CYS A 20 13.29 -35.00 -4.46
C CYS A 20 12.78 -33.71 -3.82
N HIS A 21 13.65 -32.72 -3.67
CA HIS A 21 13.30 -31.37 -3.23
C HIS A 21 13.23 -30.43 -4.44
N GLY A 22 12.12 -29.70 -4.58
CA GLY A 22 11.94 -28.71 -5.64
C GLY A 22 12.26 -27.30 -5.16
N LEU A 23 13.14 -26.60 -5.87
CA LEU A 23 13.36 -25.16 -5.69
C LEU A 23 12.57 -24.41 -6.77
N PHE A 24 11.62 -23.58 -6.36
CA PHE A 24 10.80 -22.78 -7.27
C PHE A 24 11.11 -21.30 -7.08
N ALA A 25 11.62 -20.65 -8.12
CA ALA A 25 11.90 -19.22 -8.14
C ALA A 25 10.81 -18.51 -8.94
N PHE A 26 10.30 -17.42 -8.37
CA PHE A 26 9.34 -16.52 -9.02
C PHE A 26 9.96 -15.15 -9.13
N ASP A 27 9.67 -14.46 -10.24
CA ASP A 27 9.92 -13.03 -10.31
C ASP A 27 8.85 -12.27 -9.50
N ASN A 28 9.22 -11.16 -8.89
CA ASN A 28 8.27 -10.24 -8.25
C ASN A 28 7.58 -9.33 -9.28
N ALA A 29 7.27 -9.87 -10.47
CA ALA A 29 6.57 -9.11 -11.49
C ALA A 29 5.19 -8.66 -10.96
N LYS A 30 4.86 -7.38 -11.17
CA LYS A 30 3.61 -6.74 -10.68
C LYS A 30 2.35 -7.54 -11.02
N ASN A 31 2.38 -8.27 -12.12
CA ASN A 31 1.28 -9.07 -12.65
C ASN A 31 0.88 -10.23 -11.73
N TYR A 32 1.74 -10.61 -10.79
CA TYR A 32 1.54 -11.72 -9.86
C TYR A 32 1.60 -11.32 -8.39
N GLN A 33 1.81 -10.04 -8.10
CA GLN A 33 2.00 -9.55 -6.75
C GLN A 33 0.67 -9.66 -5.97
N LYS A 34 0.57 -10.71 -5.16
CA LYS A 34 -0.53 -10.91 -4.23
C LYS A 34 -0.06 -10.49 -2.85
N TYR A 35 -0.65 -9.42 -2.35
CA TYR A 35 -0.47 -9.03 -0.96
C TYR A 35 -1.42 -9.83 -0.08
N ALA A 36 -1.03 -10.03 1.18
CA ALA A 36 -1.97 -10.51 2.17
C ALA A 36 -3.12 -9.51 2.35
N LEU A 37 -4.27 -10.00 2.83
CA LEU A 37 -5.49 -9.19 2.98
C LEU A 37 -5.30 -7.97 3.90
N ASP A 38 -4.41 -8.08 4.88
CA ASP A 38 -4.10 -7.08 5.88
C ASP A 38 -2.81 -6.30 5.56
N ALA A 39 -2.24 -6.42 4.35
CA ALA A 39 -1.01 -5.74 4.01
C ALA A 39 -1.19 -4.21 3.96
N LEU A 40 -0.13 -3.48 4.33
CA LEU A 40 -0.06 -2.03 4.27
C LEU A 40 -0.03 -1.53 2.82
N GLN A 41 -1.19 -1.12 2.31
CA GLN A 41 -1.36 -0.66 0.93
C GLN A 41 -2.06 0.70 0.92
N SER A 42 -1.34 1.76 0.53
CA SER A 42 -1.90 3.12 0.57
C SER A 42 -3.12 3.27 -0.33
N GLY A 43 -3.18 2.50 -1.44
CA GLY A 43 -4.31 2.45 -2.37
C GLY A 43 -5.62 1.98 -1.75
N ASN A 44 -5.55 1.18 -0.68
CA ASN A 44 -6.72 0.65 0.02
C ASN A 44 -7.14 1.50 1.23
N MET A 45 -6.44 2.62 1.47
CA MET A 45 -6.76 3.55 2.55
C MET A 45 -7.61 4.73 2.06
N ASN A 46 -8.49 5.20 2.94
CA ASN A 46 -9.19 6.46 2.76
C ASN A 46 -8.36 7.64 3.27
N LEU A 47 -8.68 8.86 2.82
CA LEU A 47 -8.04 10.06 3.35
C LEU A 47 -8.37 10.27 4.84
N THR A 48 -9.64 10.07 5.17
CA THR A 48 -10.24 10.21 6.49
C THR A 48 -10.38 8.86 7.17
N LEU A 49 -10.81 8.89 8.42
CA LEU A 49 -11.06 7.70 9.25
C LEU A 49 -12.13 6.78 8.66
N GLY A 50 -11.92 5.47 8.84
CA GLY A 50 -12.88 4.43 8.51
C GLY A 50 -13.28 4.41 7.04
N GLY A 51 -14.53 4.03 6.78
CA GLY A 51 -15.13 3.90 5.46
C GLY A 51 -15.74 2.52 5.24
N LYS A 52 -16.88 2.47 4.53
CA LYS A 52 -17.70 1.26 4.38
C LYS A 52 -16.92 0.06 3.81
N ASN A 53 -15.91 0.33 2.99
CA ASN A 53 -15.13 -0.70 2.28
C ASN A 53 -13.65 -0.74 2.71
N THR A 54 -13.28 -0.11 3.83
CA THR A 54 -11.90 -0.10 4.30
C THR A 54 -11.66 -1.23 5.28
N LEU A 55 -10.86 -2.20 4.87
CA LEU A 55 -10.44 -3.30 5.73
C LEU A 55 -9.30 -2.85 6.66
N PRO A 56 -9.25 -3.36 7.90
CA PRO A 56 -8.10 -3.16 8.77
C PRO A 56 -6.82 -3.71 8.14
N MET A 57 -5.74 -2.94 8.24
CA MET A 57 -4.38 -3.39 7.88
C MET A 57 -3.60 -3.75 9.15
N ARG A 58 -2.58 -4.58 9.00
CA ARG A 58 -1.62 -4.89 10.07
C ARG A 58 -0.91 -3.64 10.56
N ASP A 59 -0.43 -3.67 11.79
CA ASP A 59 0.41 -2.59 12.30
C ASP A 59 1.71 -2.50 11.49
N GLY A 60 2.16 -1.27 11.28
CA GLY A 60 3.39 -0.96 10.58
C GLY A 60 4.46 -0.38 11.49
N TYR A 61 5.49 0.14 10.86
CA TYR A 61 6.57 0.84 11.54
C TYR A 61 6.96 2.07 10.73
N PHE A 62 7.62 3.02 11.36
CA PHE A 62 8.23 4.13 10.63
C PHE A 62 9.41 4.66 11.42
N SER A 63 10.34 5.27 10.71
CA SER A 63 11.35 6.13 11.30
C SER A 63 11.03 7.57 10.89
N LYS A 64 11.45 8.54 11.71
CA LYS A 64 11.28 9.95 11.38
C LYS A 64 12.51 10.41 10.60
N SER A 65 12.34 11.35 9.68
CA SER A 65 13.45 11.85 8.86
C SER A 65 14.57 12.49 9.68
N ASN A 66 14.25 13.06 10.84
CA ASN A 66 15.22 13.67 11.75
C ASN A 66 15.96 12.65 12.63
N ASP A 67 15.45 11.42 12.75
CA ASP A 67 16.10 10.33 13.46
C ASP A 67 15.73 8.98 12.82
N PRO A 68 16.43 8.60 11.73
CA PRO A 68 16.15 7.38 11.01
C PRO A 68 16.53 6.12 11.80
N THR A 69 17.27 6.26 12.91
CA THR A 69 17.78 5.13 13.70
C THR A 69 16.73 4.57 14.67
N ILE A 70 15.76 5.40 15.07
CA ILE A 70 14.66 4.98 15.94
C ILE A 70 13.48 4.52 15.10
N ILE A 71 13.03 3.28 15.35
CA ILE A 71 11.86 2.69 14.72
C ILE A 71 10.68 2.80 15.68
N TYR A 72 9.62 3.47 15.23
CA TYR A 72 8.36 3.62 15.96
C TYR A 72 7.32 2.64 15.44
N GLN A 73 6.56 2.03 16.34
CA GLN A 73 5.38 1.24 15.96
C GLN A 73 4.25 2.17 15.51
N LYS A 74 3.58 1.78 14.43
CA LYS A 74 2.47 2.52 13.81
C LYS A 74 1.21 1.66 13.84
N LYS A 75 0.34 1.92 14.80
CA LYS A 75 -0.98 1.27 14.83
C LYS A 75 -1.78 1.70 13.61
N MET A 76 -2.44 0.77 12.92
CA MET A 76 -3.28 1.09 11.75
C MET A 76 -4.77 1.20 12.06
N VAL A 77 -5.15 0.88 13.29
CA VAL A 77 -6.52 0.94 13.79
C VAL A 77 -6.53 1.79 15.07
N LEU A 78 -7.56 2.61 15.23
CA LEU A 78 -7.79 3.39 16.45
C LEU A 78 -8.34 2.51 17.59
N PRO A 79 -8.29 2.96 18.86
CA PRO A 79 -8.87 2.22 19.99
C PRO A 79 -10.37 1.90 19.85
N ASN A 80 -11.10 2.69 19.06
CA ASN A 80 -12.51 2.46 18.74
C ASN A 80 -12.73 1.50 17.55
N SER A 81 -11.70 0.74 17.17
CA SER A 81 -11.69 -0.22 16.06
C SER A 81 -11.86 0.38 14.65
N GLN A 82 -11.79 1.70 14.50
CA GLN A 82 -11.84 2.33 13.17
C GLN A 82 -10.47 2.31 12.49
N PRO A 83 -10.37 1.86 11.22
CA PRO A 83 -9.15 1.98 10.43
C PRO A 83 -8.71 3.44 10.30
N LYS A 84 -7.40 3.69 10.45
CA LYS A 84 -6.83 5.02 10.26
C LYS A 84 -6.86 5.43 8.79
N GLY A 85 -7.15 6.71 8.55
CA GLY A 85 -7.00 7.33 7.22
C GLY A 85 -5.58 7.80 6.96
N LEU A 86 -5.23 8.00 5.68
CA LEU A 86 -3.94 8.51 5.21
C LEU A 86 -3.50 9.76 5.98
N LYS A 87 -4.44 10.68 6.27
CA LYS A 87 -4.13 11.94 6.96
C LYS A 87 -3.56 11.72 8.37
N ILE A 88 -4.08 10.74 9.11
CA ILE A 88 -3.60 10.47 10.47
C ILE A 88 -2.24 9.79 10.42
N VAL A 89 -2.11 8.77 9.57
CA VAL A 89 -0.86 8.01 9.42
C VAL A 89 0.28 8.93 8.97
N LEU A 90 0.04 9.80 7.98
CA LEU A 90 1.04 10.77 7.53
C LEU A 90 1.39 11.81 8.60
N ARG A 91 0.45 12.22 9.46
CA ARG A 91 0.74 13.12 10.59
C ARG A 91 1.61 12.43 11.63
N GLU A 92 1.33 11.18 11.97
CA GLU A 92 2.15 10.37 12.89
C GLU A 92 3.58 10.23 12.36
N CYS A 93 3.73 10.03 11.05
CA CYS A 93 5.03 9.98 10.38
C CYS A 93 5.69 11.36 10.19
N SER A 94 5.06 12.47 10.60
CA SER A 94 5.55 13.85 10.37
C SER A 94 5.74 14.20 8.88
N LEU A 95 4.95 13.55 8.01
CA LEU A 95 4.97 13.74 6.54
C LEU A 95 3.81 14.61 6.05
N TRP A 96 2.84 14.94 6.92
CA TRP A 96 1.73 15.81 6.55
C TRP A 96 2.14 17.30 6.65
N PRO A 97 2.14 18.07 5.54
CA PRO A 97 2.57 19.45 5.49
C PRO A 97 1.62 20.36 6.26
N THR A 98 2.22 21.29 6.97
CA THR A 98 1.51 22.40 7.62
C THR A 98 1.07 23.36 6.51
N ASN A 99 -0.24 23.59 6.36
CA ASN A 99 -0.85 24.54 5.41
C ASN A 99 -1.03 24.09 3.94
N CYS A 100 -0.95 22.79 3.63
CA CYS A 100 -1.36 22.28 2.32
C CYS A 100 -2.55 21.33 2.42
N MET A 101 -3.46 21.44 1.45
CA MET A 101 -4.57 20.50 1.27
C MET A 101 -4.10 19.38 0.36
N PHE A 102 -3.71 18.24 0.92
CA PHE A 102 -3.33 17.07 0.13
C PHE A 102 -4.56 16.45 -0.54
N LEU A 103 -4.44 16.19 -1.83
CA LEU A 103 -5.40 15.38 -2.56
C LEU A 103 -5.10 13.89 -2.35
N ILE A 104 -6.15 13.07 -2.41
CA ILE A 104 -6.01 11.60 -2.37
C ILE A 104 -5.15 11.12 -3.55
N GLN A 105 -5.36 11.72 -4.73
CA GLN A 105 -4.69 11.39 -5.97
C GLN A 105 -4.51 12.63 -6.85
N CYS A 106 -3.35 12.73 -7.49
CA CYS A 106 -2.99 13.83 -8.39
C CYS A 106 -3.58 13.68 -9.79
N SER A 107 -4.09 12.50 -10.12
CA SER A 107 -4.74 12.21 -11.40
C SER A 107 -6.19 11.79 -11.15
N ILE A 108 -7.09 12.26 -12.01
CA ILE A 108 -8.51 11.87 -12.04
C ILE A 108 -8.81 11.19 -13.39
N PRO A 109 -9.87 10.36 -13.47
CA PRO A 109 -10.32 9.83 -14.75
C PRO A 109 -10.55 10.96 -15.76
N GLY A 110 -10.01 10.79 -16.96
CA GLY A 110 -10.27 11.64 -18.10
C GLY A 110 -11.65 11.37 -18.70
N ASP A 111 -12.01 12.13 -19.72
CA ASP A 111 -13.34 12.05 -20.34
C ASP A 111 -13.53 10.71 -21.10
N ILE A 112 -12.42 10.03 -21.39
CA ILE A 112 -12.37 8.66 -21.92
C ILE A 112 -11.83 7.76 -20.80
N SER A 113 -12.48 6.62 -20.53
CA SER A 113 -12.22 5.72 -19.39
C SER A 113 -10.78 5.19 -19.24
N VAL A 114 -9.95 5.35 -20.26
CA VAL A 114 -8.55 4.88 -20.31
C VAL A 114 -7.56 6.04 -20.12
N GLN A 115 -7.98 7.29 -20.24
CA GLN A 115 -7.12 8.45 -19.99
C GLN A 115 -7.24 8.90 -18.54
N THR A 116 -6.14 9.36 -17.97
CA THR A 116 -6.14 10.11 -16.70
C THR A 116 -5.71 11.54 -16.99
N LYS A 117 -6.39 12.50 -16.36
CA LYS A 117 -6.03 13.92 -16.43
C LYS A 117 -5.52 14.42 -15.08
N PRO A 118 -4.58 15.37 -15.05
CA PRO A 118 -4.14 15.98 -13.80
C PRO A 118 -5.33 16.62 -13.08
N ASN A 119 -5.41 16.40 -11.78
CA ASN A 119 -6.42 17.02 -10.94
C ASN A 119 -6.12 18.52 -10.86
N SER A 120 -7.04 19.37 -11.32
CA SER A 120 -6.85 20.83 -11.33
C SER A 120 -6.74 21.43 -9.92
N ALA A 121 -7.23 20.74 -8.89
CA ALA A 121 -7.01 21.13 -7.49
C ALA A 121 -5.57 20.83 -7.00
N CYS A 122 -4.79 20.07 -7.78
CA CYS A 122 -3.41 19.73 -7.48
C CYS A 122 -2.49 20.85 -7.95
N ARG A 123 -2.11 21.76 -7.04
CA ARG A 123 -1.17 22.86 -7.36
C ARG A 123 0.22 22.38 -7.83
N TYR A 124 0.55 21.12 -7.57
CA TYR A 124 1.82 20.50 -7.94
C TYR A 124 1.62 19.26 -8.81
N ALA A 125 0.66 19.29 -9.75
CA ALA A 125 0.31 18.14 -10.60
C ALA A 125 1.49 17.52 -11.37
N SER A 126 2.60 18.25 -11.54
CA SER A 126 3.85 17.77 -12.14
C SER A 126 4.82 17.10 -11.16
N ASN A 127 4.61 17.19 -9.84
CA ASN A 127 5.42 16.53 -8.81
C ASN A 127 4.72 15.28 -8.29
N LEU A 128 5.45 14.15 -8.33
CA LEU A 128 5.03 12.86 -7.78
C LEU A 128 4.65 12.92 -6.28
N ASP A 129 5.07 13.97 -5.57
CA ASP A 129 4.92 14.12 -4.12
C ASP A 129 3.60 14.78 -3.67
N CYS A 130 2.65 15.05 -4.58
CA CYS A 130 1.43 15.77 -4.22
C CYS A 130 0.23 14.87 -3.84
N SER A 131 0.40 13.54 -3.81
CA SER A 131 -0.64 12.59 -3.39
C SER A 131 -0.31 11.98 -2.05
N ALA A 132 -1.30 11.99 -1.14
CA ALA A 132 -1.18 11.31 0.15
C ALA A 132 -0.88 9.80 0.00
N ARG A 133 -1.36 9.16 -1.08
CA ARG A 133 -1.07 7.76 -1.39
C ARG A 133 0.36 7.56 -1.84
N VAL A 134 0.84 8.36 -2.77
CA VAL A 134 2.22 8.26 -3.27
C VAL A 134 3.22 8.52 -2.14
N LEU A 135 2.98 9.56 -1.34
CA LEU A 135 3.83 9.88 -0.21
C LEU A 135 3.87 8.74 0.81
N LEU A 136 2.72 8.12 1.14
CA LEU A 136 2.70 6.99 2.05
C LEU A 136 3.30 5.73 1.44
N SER A 137 3.11 5.46 0.15
CA SER A 137 3.73 4.35 -0.57
C SER A 137 5.24 4.46 -0.71
N SER A 138 5.82 5.65 -0.53
CA SER A 138 7.27 5.81 -0.44
C SER A 138 7.86 5.29 0.88
N GLN A 139 7.01 5.03 1.87
CA GLN A 139 7.46 4.52 3.17
C GLN A 139 7.86 3.04 3.06
N PRO A 140 8.93 2.61 3.75
CA PRO A 140 9.52 1.29 3.56
C PRO A 140 8.59 0.12 3.92
N ASP A 141 7.60 0.36 4.79
CA ASP A 141 6.62 -0.64 5.22
C ASP A 141 5.35 -0.68 4.35
N PHE A 142 5.17 0.30 3.47
CA PHE A 142 4.02 0.38 2.56
C PHE A 142 4.35 -0.15 1.17
N GLN A 143 3.34 -0.75 0.55
CA GLN A 143 3.40 -1.19 -0.85
C GLN A 143 2.66 -0.18 -1.74
N ALA A 144 3.18 0.02 -2.95
CA ALA A 144 2.65 0.92 -3.98
C ALA A 144 1.77 0.18 -4.99
#